data_AF-A0A510VT41-F1
#
_entry.id   AF-A0A510VT41-F1
#
_cell.length_a   1.000
_cell.length_b   1.000
_cell.length_c   1.000
_cell.angle_alpha   90.00
_cell.angle_beta   90.00
_cell.angle_gamma   90.00
#
_symmetry.space_group_name_H-M   'P 1'
#
loop_
_entity.id
_entity.type
_entity.pdbx_description
1 polymer ?
#
loop_
_entity_poly.entity_id
_entity_poly.type
_entity_poly.pdbx_seq_one_letter_code
_entity_poly.pdbx_strand_id
1 'polypeptide(L)' 'MASEEQIYNAEQDYLSGMKYKDLATKHNVTINTIKSWHKRHGWTREKGAPKTEKGVHSKR' A
#
# COMPACT_ATOMS: atom_id res chain seq x y z
N MET A 1 7.67 -8.48 16.21
CA MET A 1 8.03 -8.20 14.80
C MET A 1 6.96 -8.85 13.96
N ALA A 2 6.32 -8.12 13.04
CA ALA A 2 5.37 -8.75 12.12
C ALA A 2 6.11 -9.77 11.25
N SER A 3 5.53 -10.94 11.02
CA SER A 3 6.14 -11.93 10.16
C SER A 3 6.12 -11.44 8.72
N GLU A 4 7.22 -11.65 7.99
CA GLU A 4 7.33 -11.27 6.58
C GLU A 4 6.22 -11.90 5.73
N GLU A 5 5.71 -13.06 6.16
CA GLU A 5 4.56 -13.74 5.60
C GLU A 5 3.26 -12.90 5.62
N GLN A 6 3.02 -12.12 6.67
CA GLN A 6 1.86 -11.23 6.73
C GLN A 6 1.95 -10.09 5.73
N ILE A 7 3.17 -9.57 5.52
CA ILE A 7 3.44 -8.49 4.56
C ILE A 7 3.20 -9.00 3.14
N TYR A 8 3.75 -10.18 2.81
CA TYR A 8 3.57 -10.80 1.50
C TYR A 8 2.10 -11.09 1.20
N ASN A 9 1.37 -11.72 2.13
CA ASN A 9 -0.05 -12.02 1.94
C ASN A 9 -0.90 -10.75 1.76
N ALA A 10 -0.63 -9.73 2.59
CA ALA A 10 -1.33 -8.46 2.49
C ALA A 10 -0.99 -7.70 1.20
N GLU A 11 0.22 -7.85 0.65
CA GLU A 11 0.60 -7.32 -0.66
C GLU A 11 -0.19 -8.01 -1.78
N GLN A 12 -0.28 -9.34 -1.79
CA GLN A 12 -1.03 -10.09 -2.80
C GLN A 12 -2.53 -9.76 -2.78
N ASP A 13 -3.13 -9.73 -1.59
CA ASP A 13 -4.51 -9.32 -1.39
C ASP A 13 -4.71 -7.83 -1.82
N TYR A 14 -3.75 -6.95 -1.52
CA TYR A 14 -3.75 -5.57 -2.00
C TYR A 14 -3.63 -5.50 -3.51
N LEU A 15 -2.75 -6.26 -4.18
CA LEU A 15 -2.66 -6.30 -5.63
C LEU A 15 -3.96 -6.81 -6.27
N SER A 16 -4.64 -7.76 -5.61
CA SER A 16 -5.91 -8.35 -6.07
C SER A 16 -7.12 -7.40 -6.02
N GLY A 17 -7.00 -6.23 -5.37
CA GLY A 17 -8.12 -5.28 -5.28
C GLY A 17 -8.74 -5.14 -3.88
N MET A 18 -8.29 -5.90 -2.88
CA MET A 18 -8.82 -5.81 -1.52
C MET A 18 -8.55 -4.45 -0.85
N LYS A 19 -9.46 -4.01 0.01
CA LYS A 19 -9.27 -2.76 0.78
C LYS A 19 -8.47 -3.05 2.04
N TYR A 20 -7.81 -2.02 2.55
CA TYR A 20 -7.02 -2.12 3.79
C TYR A 20 -7.83 -2.54 5.02
N LYS A 21 -9.15 -2.27 5.05
CA LYS A 21 -10.04 -2.67 6.15
C LYS A 21 -10.22 -4.19 6.23
N ASP A 22 -10.37 -4.83 5.08
CA ASP A 22 -10.60 -6.27 4.98
C ASP A 22 -9.31 -7.03 5.31
N LEU A 23 -8.17 -6.52 4.83
CA LEU A 23 -6.83 -6.99 5.18
C LEU A 23 -6.54 -6.93 6.67
N ALA A 24 -6.85 -5.78 7.29
CA ALA A 24 -6.72 -5.57 8.72
C ALA A 24 -7.53 -6.61 9.51
N THR A 25 -8.78 -6.86 9.09
CA THR A 25 -9.67 -7.82 9.74
C THR A 25 -9.18 -9.26 9.57
N LYS A 26 -8.72 -9.64 8.36
CA LYS A 26 -8.21 -10.98 8.04
C LYS A 26 -6.97 -11.37 8.83
N HIS A 27 -6.06 -10.43 9.04
CA HIS A 27 -4.82 -10.66 9.79
C HIS A 27 -4.90 -10.22 11.25
N ASN A 28 -6.07 -9.76 11.71
CA ASN A 28 -6.30 -9.16 13.03
C ASN A 28 -5.26 -8.08 13.39
N VAL A 29 -4.83 -7.31 12.39
CA VAL A 29 -3.89 -6.18 12.53
C VAL A 29 -4.62 -4.87 12.32
N THR A 30 -4.04 -3.77 12.80
CA THR A 30 -4.64 -2.46 12.53
C THR A 30 -4.40 -2.03 11.09
N ILE A 31 -5.32 -1.22 10.56
CA ILE A 31 -5.16 -0.58 9.23
C ILE A 31 -3.86 0.23 9.17
N ASN A 32 -3.42 0.80 10.29
CA ASN A 32 -2.18 1.55 10.37
C ASN A 32 -0.95 0.67 10.17
N THR A 33 -1.02 -0.60 10.61
CA THR A 33 0.02 -1.60 10.34
C THR A 33 0.15 -1.86 8.84
N ILE A 34 -0.99 -2.08 8.15
CA ILE A 34 -1.01 -2.29 6.69
C ILE A 34 -0.49 -1.04 5.94
N LYS A 35 -0.91 0.17 6.36
CA LYS A 35 -0.40 1.43 5.79
C LYS A 35 1.12 1.58 5.99
N SER A 36 1.63 1.16 7.14
CA SER A 36 3.07 1.21 7.42
C SER A 36 3.85 0.21 6.55
N TRP A 37 3.30 -0.96 6.27
CA TRP A 37 3.90 -1.92 5.34
C TRP A 37 3.88 -1.40 3.91
N HIS A 38 2.74 -0.89 3.43
CA HIS A 38 2.63 -0.25 2.13
C HIS A 38 3.65 0.89 1.97
N LYS A 39 3.85 1.73 2.99
CA LYS A 39 4.85 2.81 2.95
C LYS A 39 6.30 2.28 2.90
N ARG A 40 6.60 1.20 3.61
CA ARG A 40 7.95 0.62 3.72
C ARG A 40 8.33 -0.21 2.50
N HIS A 41 7.40 -1.02 1.99
CA HIS A 41 7.60 -1.92 0.86
C HIS A 41 7.17 -1.31 -0.47
N GLY A 42 6.60 -0.10 -0.45
CA GLY A 42 6.27 0.65 -1.65
C GLY A 42 5.26 -0.05 -2.55
N TRP A 43 4.28 -0.77 -1.97
CA TRP A 43 3.29 -1.51 -2.75
C TRP A 43 2.59 -0.58 -3.74
N THR A 44 2.79 -0.79 -5.03
CA THR A 44 2.11 -0.04 -6.08
C THR A 44 1.04 -0.93 -6.69
N ARG A 45 -0.20 -0.41 -6.76
CA ARG A 45 -1.16 -0.97 -7.71
C ARG A 45 -0.83 -0.35 -9.07
N GLU A 46 -0.50 -1.18 -10.05
CA GLU A 46 -0.37 -0.75 -11.45
C GLU A 46 -1.71 -0.32 -12.09
N LYS A 47 -2.76 -0.08 -11.29
CA LYS A 47 -3.92 0.69 -11.74
C LYS A 47 -3.51 2.16 -11.80
N GLY A 48 -3.00 2.52 -12.98
CA GLY A 48 -2.41 3.81 -13.33
C GLY A 48 -2.97 5.00 -12.56
N ALA A 49 -2.15 5.54 -11.66
CA ALA A 49 -2.24 6.97 -11.42
C ALA A 49 -1.74 7.65 -12.71
N PRO A 50 -2.48 8.59 -13.32
CA PRO A 50 -1.87 9.44 -14.33
C PRO A 50 -0.63 10.04 -13.68
N LYS A 51 0.51 9.95 -14.38
CA LYS A 51 1.72 10.66 -14.02
C LYS A 51 1.29 12.12 -13.92
N THR A 52 0.99 12.62 -12.72
CA THR A 52 0.89 14.04 -12.50
C THR A 52 2.33 14.49 -12.64
N GLU A 53 2.72 14.81 -13.87
CA GLU A 53 3.89 15.62 -14.17
C GLU A 53 3.81 16.77 -13.18
N LYS A 54 4.64 16.70 -12.14
CA LYS A 54 4.77 17.77 -11.17
C LYS A 54 5.35 18.92 -11.97
N GLY A 55 4.45 19.74 -12.52
CA GLY A 55 4.78 20.99 -13.19
C GLY A 55 5.68 21.75 -12.25
N VAL A 56 6.95 21.82 -12.63
CA VAL A 56 7.99 22.56 -11.96
C VAL A 56 7.57 24.02 -12.05
N HIS A 57 6.95 24.56 -11.01
CA HIS A 57 6.85 26.01 -10.87
C HIS A 57 8.23 26.51 -10.42
N SER A 58 9.15 26.61 -11.38
CA SER A 58 10.34 27.42 -11.19
C SER A 58 9.86 28.87 -11.11
N LYS A 59 9.88 29.42 -9.89
CA LYS A 59 9.64 30.84 -9.70
C LYS A 59 10.83 31.58 -10.33
N ARG A 60 10.56 32.29 -11.43
CA ARG A 60 11.45 33.32 -12.01
C ARG A 60 11.75 34.41 -10.98
#